data_AF-A0AAQ5WX49-F1
#
_entry.id   AF-A0AAQ5WX49-F1
#
_cell.length_a   1.000
_cell.length_b   1.000
_cell.length_c   1.000
_cell.angle_alpha   90.00
_cell.angle_beta   90.00
_cell.angle_gamma   90.00
#
_symmetry.space_group_name_H-M   'P 1'
#
loop_
_entity.id
_entity.type
_entity.pdbx_description
1 polymer ?
#
loop_
_entity_poly.entity_id
_entity_poly.type
_entity_poly.pdbx_seq_one_letter_code
_entity_poly.pdbx_strand_id
1 'polypeptide(L)'
;MIGLMIQDLQRQNNTRCQDFSSLEGNVNVLGYSLGLTVTGYILPLIGLCVFSRQIAHMLHVQERALQRRRTLYKRPLRVVVSAAVMFLVLYTPYHVLRNVRIASLQPWAGLQPCTKMYIESMYIVTRPLAFLHSVINPVFYFLMGDQFRELLLSNLRKLVRKTELQ
;
A
#
# COMPACT_ATOMS: atom_id res chain seq x y z
N MET A 1 -6.53 -12.49 -16.25
CA MET A 1 -5.88 -11.17 -16.40
C MET A 1 -4.61 -11.25 -17.22
N ILE A 2 -3.59 -12.03 -16.84
CA ILE A 2 -2.36 -12.20 -17.64
C ILE A 2 -2.69 -12.64 -19.07
N GLY A 3 -3.60 -13.60 -19.24
CA GLY A 3 -4.07 -14.02 -20.56
C GLY A 3 -4.81 -12.93 -21.37
N LEU A 4 -5.52 -12.01 -20.71
CA LEU A 4 -6.20 -10.88 -21.36
C LEU A 4 -5.19 -9.80 -21.77
N MET A 5 -4.19 -9.52 -20.92
CA MET A 5 -3.08 -8.62 -21.26
C MET A 5 -2.25 -9.15 -22.42
N ILE A 6 -1.97 -10.46 -22.45
CA ILE A 6 -1.25 -11.11 -23.55
C ILE A 6 -2.09 -11.07 -24.84
N GLN A 7 -3.39 -11.34 -24.75
CA GLN A 7 -4.28 -11.26 -25.92
C GLN A 7 -4.38 -9.83 -26.48
N ASP A 8 -4.45 -8.81 -25.63
CA ASP A 8 -4.52 -7.42 -26.08
C ASP A 8 -3.21 -6.97 -26.76
N LEU A 9 -2.06 -7.37 -26.19
CA LEU A 9 -0.73 -7.19 -26.79
C LEU A 9 -0.64 -7.83 -28.18
N GLN A 10 -1.12 -9.07 -28.32
CA GLN A 10 -1.11 -9.78 -29.60
C GLN A 10 -2.08 -9.18 -30.62
N ARG A 11 -3.21 -8.63 -30.17
CA ARG A 11 -4.26 -8.09 -31.05
C ARG A 11 -3.90 -6.75 -31.69
N GLN A 12 -3.15 -5.88 -30.99
CA GLN A 12 -2.79 -4.56 -31.50
C GLN A 12 -1.44 -4.50 -32.24
N ASN A 13 -0.63 -5.58 -32.28
CA ASN A 13 0.73 -5.59 -32.84
C ASN A 13 1.60 -4.42 -32.29
N ASN A 14 1.40 -4.10 -31.01
CA ASN A 14 1.84 -2.85 -30.39
C ASN A 14 2.87 -3.17 -29.31
N THR A 15 3.96 -2.40 -29.22
CA THR A 15 5.00 -2.57 -28.17
C THR A 15 4.61 -1.92 -26.85
N ARG A 16 3.40 -1.36 -26.76
CA ARG A 16 2.88 -0.67 -25.57
C ARG A 16 2.23 -1.66 -24.60
N CYS A 17 2.79 -1.77 -23.40
CA CYS A 17 2.19 -2.49 -22.29
C CYS A 17 1.16 -1.59 -21.60
N GLN A 18 -0.13 -1.84 -21.85
CA GLN A 18 -1.21 -1.09 -21.24
C GLN A 18 -1.53 -1.61 -19.83
N ASP A 19 -1.91 -0.69 -18.95
CA ASP A 19 -2.43 -1.06 -17.63
C ASP A 19 -3.83 -1.67 -17.76
N PHE A 20 -4.21 -2.56 -16.84
CA PHE A 20 -5.48 -3.28 -16.95
C PHE A 20 -6.71 -2.36 -16.90
N SER A 21 -6.56 -1.17 -16.33
CA SER A 21 -7.59 -0.12 -16.30
C SER A 21 -7.92 0.45 -17.69
N SER A 22 -7.07 0.20 -18.69
CA SER A 22 -7.20 0.67 -20.07
C SER A 22 -7.55 -0.44 -21.07
N LEU A 23 -7.72 -1.68 -20.61
CA LEU A 23 -8.05 -2.82 -21.49
C LEU A 23 -9.47 -2.69 -22.04
N GLU A 24 -9.63 -2.82 -23.37
CA GLU A 24 -10.92 -2.88 -24.06
C GLU A 24 -11.33 -4.34 -24.29
N GLY A 25 -12.55 -4.73 -23.87
CA GLY A 25 -13.07 -6.08 -24.08
C GLY A 25 -14.43 -6.35 -23.44
N ASN A 26 -14.96 -7.56 -23.60
CA ASN A 26 -16.28 -8.01 -23.10
C ASN A 26 -16.36 -8.23 -21.57
N VAL A 27 -15.40 -7.71 -20.80
CA VAL A 27 -15.33 -7.90 -19.35
C VAL A 27 -15.73 -6.61 -18.63
N ASN A 28 -16.52 -6.73 -17.56
CA ASN A 28 -16.86 -5.59 -16.71
C ASN A 28 -15.64 -5.18 -15.86
N VAL A 29 -14.72 -4.41 -16.46
CA VAL A 29 -13.47 -3.94 -15.85
C VAL A 29 -13.73 -3.16 -14.56
N LEU A 30 -14.82 -2.37 -14.52
CA LEU A 30 -15.22 -1.61 -13.33
C LEU A 30 -15.61 -2.54 -12.18
N GLY A 31 -16.51 -3.51 -12.44
CA GLY A 31 -16.93 -4.49 -11.43
C GLY A 31 -15.75 -5.31 -10.88
N TYR A 32 -14.84 -5.70 -11.77
CA TYR A 32 -13.62 -6.40 -11.37
C TYR A 32 -12.68 -5.52 -10.52
N SER A 33 -12.44 -4.26 -10.93
CA SER A 33 -11.61 -3.32 -10.16
C SER A 33 -12.22 -3.02 -8.78
N LEU A 34 -13.54 -2.90 -8.69
CA LEU A 34 -14.26 -2.75 -7.42
C LEU A 34 -14.08 -4.00 -6.55
N GLY A 35 -14.27 -5.19 -7.11
CA GLY A 35 -14.03 -6.46 -6.42
C GLY A 35 -12.61 -6.57 -5.87
N LEU A 36 -11.60 -6.22 -6.67
CA LEU A 36 -10.21 -6.15 -6.22
C LEU A 36 -9.98 -5.09 -5.13
N THR A 37 -10.66 -3.95 -5.20
CA THR A 37 -10.52 -2.89 -4.20
C THR A 37 -11.12 -3.32 -2.86
N VAL A 38 -12.28 -3.96 -2.90
CA VAL A 38 -12.93 -4.49 -1.69
C VAL A 38 -12.07 -5.59 -1.07
N THR A 39 -11.69 -6.59 -1.86
CA THR A 39 -10.98 -7.77 -1.36
C THR A 39 -9.51 -7.52 -1.04
N GLY A 40 -8.81 -6.76 -1.88
CA GLY A 40 -7.38 -6.50 -1.75
C GLY A 40 -6.99 -5.27 -0.92
N TYR A 41 -7.95 -4.40 -0.57
CA TYR A 41 -7.66 -3.17 0.17
C TYR A 41 -8.62 -2.91 1.32
N ILE A 42 -9.94 -2.83 1.08
CA ILE A 42 -10.91 -2.48 2.13
C ILE A 42 -10.98 -3.56 3.23
N LEU A 43 -11.10 -4.84 2.87
CA LEU A 43 -11.13 -5.94 3.84
C LEU A 43 -9.85 -5.99 4.70
N PRO A 44 -8.63 -5.95 4.12
CA PRO A 44 -7.39 -5.83 4.91
C PRO A 44 -7.34 -4.61 5.82
N LEU A 45 -7.81 -3.44 5.34
CA LEU A 45 -7.81 -2.21 6.13
C LEU A 45 -8.75 -2.32 7.34
N ILE A 46 -9.94 -2.89 7.16
CA ILE A 46 -10.90 -3.14 8.25
C ILE A 46 -10.27 -4.10 9.26
N GLY A 47 -9.65 -5.19 8.81
CA GLY A 47 -8.93 -6.13 9.67
C GLY A 47 -7.87 -5.41 10.51
N LEU A 48 -7.00 -4.64 9.88
CA LEU A 48 -5.97 -3.84 10.56
C LEU A 48 -6.58 -2.89 11.61
N CYS A 49 -7.68 -2.21 11.28
CA CYS A 49 -8.38 -1.32 12.21
C CYS A 49 -8.98 -2.07 13.41
N VAL A 50 -9.61 -3.21 13.18
CA VAL A 50 -10.23 -4.01 14.25
C VAL A 50 -9.17 -4.60 15.17
N PHE A 51 -8.14 -5.26 14.60
CA PHE A 51 -7.07 -5.86 15.38
C PHE A 51 -6.27 -4.80 16.14
N SER A 52 -5.97 -3.65 15.52
CA SER A 52 -5.27 -2.55 16.20
C SER A 52 -6.07 -2.01 17.39
N ARG A 53 -7.39 -1.83 17.26
CA ARG A 53 -8.27 -1.44 18.37
C ARG A 53 -8.32 -2.48 19.47
N GLN A 54 -8.43 -3.76 19.12
CA GLN A 54 -8.49 -4.85 20.10
C GLN A 54 -7.18 -4.96 20.88
N ILE A 55 -6.03 -4.86 20.19
CA ILE A 55 -4.70 -4.82 20.81
C ILE A 55 -4.60 -3.59 21.71
N ALA A 56 -4.96 -2.39 21.24
CA ALA A 56 -4.92 -1.17 22.03
C ALA A 56 -5.79 -1.27 23.30
N HIS A 57 -6.98 -1.87 23.19
CA HIS A 57 -7.89 -2.08 24.31
C HIS A 57 -7.30 -3.05 25.34
N MET A 58 -6.82 -4.24 24.92
CA MET A 58 -6.17 -5.19 25.83
C MET A 58 -4.96 -4.57 26.52
N LEU A 59 -4.17 -3.79 25.80
CA LEU A 59 -3.01 -3.09 26.35
C LEU A 59 -3.41 -2.04 27.39
N HIS A 60 -4.49 -1.27 27.14
CA HIS A 60 -5.01 -0.30 28.11
C HIS A 60 -5.48 -0.96 29.42
N VAL A 61 -6.15 -2.12 29.31
CA VAL A 61 -6.60 -2.88 30.48
C VAL A 61 -5.41 -3.42 31.27
N GLN A 62 -4.39 -3.98 30.60
CA GLN A 62 -3.17 -4.45 31.26
C GLN A 62 -2.34 -3.32 31.91
N GLU A 63 -2.28 -2.13 31.29
CA GLU A 63 -1.57 -0.98 31.86
C GLU A 63 -2.18 -0.54 33.20
N ARG A 64 -3.53 -0.52 33.28
CA ARG A 64 -4.25 -0.23 34.52
C ARG A 64 -4.00 -1.30 35.59
N ALA A 65 -3.89 -2.56 35.20
CA ALA A 65 -3.70 -3.66 36.13
C ALA A 65 -2.26 -3.80 36.67
N LEU A 66 -1.23 -3.47 35.87
CA LEU A 66 0.16 -3.81 36.19
C LEU A 66 1.10 -2.61 36.45
N GLN A 67 0.69 -1.35 36.21
CA GLN A 67 1.44 -0.08 36.41
C GLN A 67 2.92 0.01 35.91
N ARG A 68 3.55 -1.05 35.41
CA ARG A 68 5.03 -1.18 35.34
C ARG A 68 5.61 -1.47 33.95
N ARG A 69 4.80 -1.61 32.88
CA ARG A 69 5.29 -2.01 31.54
C ARG A 69 4.99 -1.02 30.40
N ARG A 70 4.92 0.27 30.72
CA ARG A 70 4.56 1.34 29.78
C ARG A 70 5.46 1.45 28.52
N THR A 71 6.68 0.93 28.58
CA THR A 71 7.69 1.05 27.50
C THR A 71 7.71 -0.12 26.51
N LEU A 72 7.44 -1.35 26.94
CA LEU A 72 7.43 -2.54 26.07
C LEU A 72 6.28 -2.53 25.05
N TYR A 73 5.15 -1.91 25.40
CA TYR A 73 3.90 -2.03 24.63
C TYR A 73 3.59 -0.87 23.68
N LYS A 74 4.27 0.27 23.80
CA LYS A 74 4.10 1.40 22.87
C LYS A 74 4.63 1.12 21.46
N ARG A 75 5.58 0.18 21.34
CA ARG A 75 6.26 -0.13 20.07
C ARG A 75 5.38 -0.94 19.10
N PRO A 76 4.77 -2.08 19.50
CA PRO A 76 3.86 -2.82 18.62
C PRO A 76 2.68 -1.96 18.15
N LEU A 77 2.08 -1.19 19.06
CA LEU A 77 0.97 -0.29 18.72
C LEU A 77 1.41 0.78 17.69
N ARG A 78 2.59 1.38 17.88
CA ARG A 78 3.13 2.36 16.93
C ARG A 78 3.35 1.74 15.56
N VAL A 79 3.84 0.51 15.49
CA VAL A 79 4.04 -0.21 14.23
C VAL A 79 2.72 -0.44 13.50
N VAL A 80 1.70 -0.95 14.20
CA VAL A 80 0.38 -1.20 13.59
C VAL A 80 -0.28 0.09 13.13
N VAL A 81 -0.19 1.16 13.91
CA VAL A 81 -0.69 2.49 13.52
C VAL A 81 0.07 3.03 12.31
N SER A 82 1.40 2.91 12.29
CA SER A 82 2.21 3.31 11.13
C SER A 82 1.85 2.51 9.87
N ALA A 83 1.59 1.21 9.99
CA ALA A 83 1.12 0.37 8.89
C ALA A 83 -0.25 0.82 8.38
N ALA A 84 -1.21 1.07 9.27
CA ALA A 84 -2.53 1.57 8.88
C ALA A 84 -2.43 2.94 8.18
N VAL A 85 -1.66 3.88 8.73
CA VAL A 85 -1.43 5.20 8.11
C VAL A 85 -0.79 5.06 6.74
N MET A 86 0.17 4.16 6.57
CA MET A 86 0.79 3.90 5.27
C MET A 86 -0.22 3.34 4.26
N PHE A 87 -1.01 2.32 4.62
CA PHE A 87 -2.07 1.81 3.74
C PHE A 87 -3.04 2.93 3.34
N LEU A 88 -3.34 3.85 4.25
CA LEU A 88 -4.17 5.01 3.94
C LEU A 88 -3.47 6.00 2.98
N VAL A 89 -2.24 6.41 3.25
CA VAL A 89 -1.57 7.45 2.47
C VAL A 89 -1.12 6.94 1.09
N LEU A 90 -0.63 5.70 1.00
CA LEU A 90 -0.03 5.17 -0.23
C LEU A 90 -1.02 4.43 -1.12
N TYR A 91 -1.93 3.65 -0.54
CA TYR A 91 -2.84 2.81 -1.33
C TYR A 91 -4.19 3.45 -1.62
N THR A 92 -4.75 4.26 -0.71
CA THR A 92 -6.06 4.90 -0.94
C THR A 92 -6.10 5.73 -2.21
N PRO A 93 -5.15 6.66 -2.46
CA PRO A 93 -5.21 7.52 -3.63
C PRO A 93 -5.20 6.70 -4.93
N TYR A 94 -4.37 5.65 -4.97
CA TYR A 94 -4.29 4.74 -6.10
C TYR A 94 -5.59 3.95 -6.31
N HIS A 95 -6.13 3.31 -5.28
CA HIS A 95 -7.36 2.53 -5.42
C HIS A 95 -8.57 3.40 -5.79
N VAL A 96 -8.70 4.59 -5.21
CA VAL A 96 -9.77 5.52 -5.56
C VAL A 96 -9.62 5.97 -7.02
N LEU A 97 -8.44 6.48 -7.39
CA LEU A 97 -8.24 7.05 -8.72
C LEU A 97 -8.28 5.99 -9.83
N ARG A 98 -7.90 4.74 -9.54
CA ARG A 98 -8.07 3.63 -10.46
C ARG A 98 -9.55 3.40 -10.81
N ASN A 99 -10.42 3.34 -9.80
CA ASN A 99 -11.85 3.14 -10.02
C ASN A 99 -12.47 4.37 -10.72
N VAL A 100 -12.08 5.59 -10.34
CA VAL A 100 -12.52 6.83 -11.00
C VAL A 100 -12.08 6.85 -12.46
N ARG A 101 -10.84 6.44 -12.77
CA ARG A 101 -10.33 6.34 -14.15
C ARG A 101 -11.15 5.38 -14.98
N ILE A 102 -11.41 4.17 -14.46
CA ILE A 102 -12.19 3.15 -15.18
C ILE A 102 -13.65 3.62 -15.37
N ALA A 103 -14.24 4.23 -14.34
CA ALA A 103 -15.58 4.82 -14.43
C ALA A 103 -15.65 5.94 -15.46
N SER A 104 -14.61 6.80 -15.54
CA SER A 104 -14.56 7.92 -16.50
C SER A 104 -14.52 7.48 -17.96
N LEU A 105 -14.10 6.23 -18.23
CA LEU A 105 -14.10 5.64 -19.57
C LEU A 105 -15.46 5.10 -19.99
N GLN A 106 -16.38 4.90 -19.05
CA GLN A 106 -17.67 4.30 -19.36
C GLN A 106 -18.56 5.25 -20.17
N PRO A 107 -19.39 4.73 -21.10
CA PRO A 107 -20.27 5.55 -21.93
C PRO A 107 -21.23 6.42 -21.11
N TRP A 108 -21.71 5.91 -19.96
CA TRP A 108 -22.63 6.61 -19.07
C TRP A 108 -22.02 7.79 -18.32
N ALA A 109 -20.69 7.92 -18.27
CA ALA A 109 -20.04 8.98 -17.49
C ALA A 109 -20.21 10.38 -18.09
N GLY A 110 -20.41 10.50 -19.41
CA GLY A 110 -20.69 11.78 -20.08
C GLY A 110 -19.62 12.86 -19.91
N LEU A 111 -18.39 12.50 -19.52
CA LEU A 111 -17.32 13.46 -19.20
C LEU A 111 -16.66 14.05 -20.45
N GLN A 112 -16.32 15.34 -20.38
CA GLN A 112 -15.51 16.01 -21.41
C GLN A 112 -14.11 15.38 -21.52
N PRO A 113 -13.48 15.40 -22.73
CA PRO A 113 -12.14 14.84 -22.94
C PRO A 113 -11.08 15.40 -21.99
N CYS A 114 -11.09 16.72 -21.73
CA CYS A 114 -10.15 17.36 -20.82
C CYS A 114 -10.25 16.82 -19.39
N THR A 115 -11.46 16.54 -18.91
CA THR A 115 -11.67 15.95 -17.57
C THR A 115 -11.13 14.53 -17.49
N LYS A 116 -11.31 13.73 -18.56
CA LYS A 116 -10.73 12.37 -18.64
C LYS A 116 -9.20 12.40 -18.61
N MET A 117 -8.59 13.35 -19.32
CA MET A 117 -7.13 13.56 -19.28
C MET A 117 -6.62 13.97 -17.90
N TYR A 118 -7.35 14.83 -17.18
CA TYR A 118 -6.99 15.22 -15.82
C TYR A 118 -7.04 14.02 -14.87
N ILE A 119 -8.11 13.22 -14.94
CA ILE A 119 -8.26 11.99 -14.15
C ILE A 119 -7.12 11.00 -14.45
N GLU A 120 -6.77 10.83 -15.72
CA GLU A 120 -5.65 9.97 -16.13
C GLU A 120 -4.33 10.48 -15.56
N SER A 121 -4.06 11.78 -15.66
CA SER A 121 -2.84 12.39 -15.14
C SER A 121 -2.71 12.17 -13.63
N MET A 122 -3.78 12.41 -12.88
CA MET A 122 -3.79 12.16 -11.44
C MET A 122 -3.60 10.67 -11.13
N TYR A 123 -4.25 9.77 -11.87
CA TYR A 123 -4.08 8.33 -11.69
C TYR A 123 -2.62 7.92 -11.90
N ILE A 124 -1.96 8.41 -12.96
CA ILE A 124 -0.55 8.14 -13.25
C ILE A 124 0.34 8.53 -12.07
N VAL A 125 0.11 9.69 -11.44
CA VAL A 125 0.89 10.17 -10.28
C VAL A 125 0.69 9.27 -9.05
N THR A 126 -0.50 8.69 -8.86
CA THR A 126 -0.76 7.79 -7.71
C THR A 126 -0.10 6.42 -7.83
N ARG A 127 0.26 5.98 -9.03
CA ARG A 127 0.90 4.66 -9.27
C ARG A 127 2.25 4.52 -8.54
N PRO A 128 3.25 5.41 -8.74
CA PRO A 128 4.52 5.31 -8.03
C PRO A 128 4.36 5.47 -6.51
N LEU A 129 3.40 6.28 -6.06
CA LEU A 129 3.09 6.43 -4.64
C LEU A 129 2.68 5.11 -4.00
N ALA A 130 1.84 4.31 -4.66
CA ALA A 130 1.49 2.98 -4.19
C ALA A 130 2.71 2.03 -4.16
N PHE A 131 3.62 2.13 -5.14
CA PHE A 131 4.83 1.29 -5.19
C PHE A 131 5.87 1.64 -4.12
N LEU A 132 5.83 2.84 -3.54
CA LEU A 132 6.69 3.21 -2.41
C LEU A 132 6.49 2.30 -1.19
N HIS A 133 5.37 1.58 -1.08
CA HIS A 133 5.17 0.55 -0.07
C HIS A 133 6.33 -0.45 0.03
N SER A 134 6.97 -0.77 -1.10
CA SER A 134 8.11 -1.70 -1.19
C SER A 134 9.30 -1.26 -0.32
N VAL A 135 9.50 0.04 -0.14
CA VAL A 135 10.59 0.64 0.64
C VAL A 135 10.31 0.58 2.15
N ILE A 136 9.06 0.35 2.53
CA ILE A 136 8.61 0.47 3.92
C ILE A 136 8.81 -0.83 4.69
N ASN A 137 8.87 -1.98 4.00
CA ASN A 137 9.20 -3.25 4.63
C ASN A 137 10.50 -3.15 5.49
N PRO A 138 11.65 -2.67 4.95
CA PRO A 138 12.84 -2.37 5.75
C PRO A 138 12.62 -1.44 6.95
N VAL A 139 11.79 -0.39 6.79
CA VAL A 139 11.46 0.56 7.86
C VAL A 139 10.68 -0.15 8.98
N PHE A 140 9.73 -1.01 8.64
CA PHE A 140 9.03 -1.84 9.62
C PHE A 140 9.98 -2.77 10.36
N TYR A 141 10.90 -3.44 9.67
CA TYR A 141 11.90 -4.30 10.31
C TYR A 141 12.79 -3.52 11.29
N PHE A 142 13.25 -2.33 10.91
CA PHE A 142 14.07 -1.48 11.76
C PHE A 142 13.31 -0.97 13.00
N LEU A 143 12.00 -0.70 12.86
CA LEU A 143 11.14 -0.24 13.95
C LEU A 143 10.62 -1.37 14.84
N MET A 144 10.51 -2.61 14.32
CA MET A 144 9.98 -3.78 15.04
C MET A 144 11.02 -4.50 15.92
N GLY A 145 12.27 -4.63 15.47
CA GLY A 145 13.26 -5.45 16.15
C GLY A 145 14.29 -4.64 16.94
N ASP A 146 14.18 -4.58 18.27
CA ASP A 146 15.27 -4.05 19.09
C ASP A 146 16.56 -4.83 18.87
N GLN A 147 16.46 -6.16 18.80
CA GLN A 147 17.61 -7.02 18.53
C GLN A 147 18.20 -6.78 17.14
N PHE A 148 17.36 -6.64 16.10
CA PHE A 148 17.84 -6.41 14.74
C PHE A 148 18.48 -5.02 14.58
N ARG A 149 17.87 -3.99 15.18
CA ARG A 149 18.42 -2.63 15.20
C ARG A 149 19.74 -2.56 15.97
N GLU A 150 19.81 -3.17 17.15
CA GLU A 150 21.03 -3.28 17.96
C GLU A 150 22.13 -4.07 17.21
N LEU A 151 21.78 -5.19 16.56
CA LEU A 151 22.69 -5.98 15.74
C LEU A 151 23.22 -5.19 14.54
N LEU A 152 22.35 -4.47 13.82
CA LEU A 152 22.77 -3.64 12.68
C LEU A 152 23.68 -2.50 13.13
N LEU A 153 23.28 -1.75 14.16
CA LEU A 153 24.07 -0.62 14.67
C LEU A 153 25.40 -1.08 15.25
N SER A 154 25.43 -2.22 15.95
CA SER A 154 26.69 -2.77 16.48
C SER A 154 27.62 -3.25 15.37
N ASN A 155 27.10 -3.88 14.31
CA ASN A 155 27.90 -4.28 13.16
C ASN A 155 28.40 -3.07 12.36
N LEU A 156 27.56 -2.06 12.12
CA LEU A 156 27.95 -0.81 11.45
C LEU A 156 29.06 -0.08 12.24
N ARG A 157 28.93 0.03 13.57
CA ARG A 157 30.00 0.61 14.41
C ARG A 157 31.30 -0.19 14.32
N LYS A 158 31.23 -1.51 14.26
CA LYS A 158 32.42 -2.36 14.06
C LYS A 158 33.07 -2.12 12.70
N LEU A 159 32.28 -1.97 11.64
CA LEU A 159 32.77 -1.65 10.28
C LEU A 159 33.45 -0.27 10.24
N VAL A 160 32.78 0.78 10.73
CA VAL A 160 33.36 2.13 10.80
C VAL A 160 34.67 2.13 11.58
N ARG A 161 34.71 1.49 12.75
CA ARG A 161 35.95 1.39 13.54
C ARG A 161 37.05 0.62 12.83
N LYS A 162 36.70 -0.34 11.96
CA LYS A 162 37.68 -1.12 11.17
C LYS A 162 38.23 -0.30 10.00
N THR A 163 37.42 0.58 9.42
CA THR A 163 37.81 1.53 8.36
C THR A 163 38.70 2.66 8.88
N GLU A 164 38.52 3.11 10.13
CA GLU A 164 39.37 4.12 10.79
C GLU A 164 40.74 3.56 11.27
N LEU A 165 40.92 2.23 11.24
CA LEU A 165 42.12 1.52 11.70
C LEU A 165 42.98 0.99 10.53
N GLN A 166 42.58 1.26 9.28
CA GLN A 166 43.34 1.03 8.03
C GLN A 166 43.81 2.36 7.45
#